data_AF-A0A534VPS4-F1
#
_entry.id   AF-A0A534VPS4-F1
#
_cell.length_a   1.000
_cell.length_b   1.000
_cell.length_c   1.000
_cell.angle_alpha   90.00
_cell.angle_beta   90.00
_cell.angle_gamma   90.00
#
_symmetry.space_group_name_H-M   'P 1'
#
loop_
_entity.id
_entity.type
_entity.pdbx_description
1 polymer ?
#
loop_
_entity_poly.entity_id
_entity_poly.type
_entity_poly.pdbx_seq_one_letter_code
_entity_poly.pdbx_strand_id
1 'polypeptide(L)'
;MAVHCGYMIGFPFDGPECGRQSAEWLLEVGVDLASFFIVTPLPGTEDHDKALREGTILDWDFNNYDSQHMVSHHPRMTTAQVVQAYRDAYLTFYSARNTMRSLLTFHGVPGLSWAARSAMWRQRAYYFYSYRAGRHPMLGGIWQRRLPAARREVLTDEEARGHYLGGGIVSAEGVRLGLPAEA
;
A
#
# COMPACT_ATOMS: atom_id res chain seq x y z
N MET A 1 -0.99 2.65 25.22
CA MET A 1 -0.43 1.75 24.19
C MET A 1 -0.40 2.50 22.88
N ALA A 2 0.60 2.28 22.03
CA ALA A 2 0.68 2.89 20.70
C ALA A 2 0.16 1.90 19.66
N VAL A 3 -0.67 2.35 18.73
CA VAL A 3 -1.30 1.51 17.69
C VAL A 3 -0.89 1.99 16.31
N HIS A 4 -0.26 1.09 15.55
CA HIS A 4 0.01 1.27 14.14
C HIS A 4 -0.84 0.28 13.34
N CYS A 5 -1.68 0.80 12.44
CA CYS A 5 -2.55 0.03 11.58
C CYS A 5 -2.02 0.01 10.13
N GLY A 6 -2.06 -1.15 9.49
CA GLY A 6 -2.01 -1.27 8.03
C GLY A 6 -3.45 -1.33 7.48
N TYR A 7 -3.75 -0.53 6.47
CA TYR A 7 -5.09 -0.43 5.88
C TYR A 7 -5.01 -0.60 4.36
N MET A 8 -5.88 -1.45 3.81
CA MET A 8 -5.92 -1.74 2.37
C MET A 8 -7.11 -1.03 1.70
N ILE A 9 -6.88 -0.50 0.50
CA ILE A 9 -7.83 0.25 -0.32
C ILE A 9 -7.88 -0.38 -1.72
N GLY A 10 -9.06 -0.40 -2.33
CA GLY A 10 -9.26 -0.95 -3.68
C GLY A 10 -9.86 -2.36 -3.67
N PHE A 11 -10.54 -2.74 -2.59
CA PHE A 11 -11.37 -3.93 -2.59
C PHE A 11 -12.59 -3.73 -3.51
N PRO A 12 -13.18 -4.79 -4.10
CA PRO A 12 -14.32 -4.68 -5.02
C PRO A 12 -15.49 -3.82 -4.53
N PHE A 13 -15.71 -3.80 -3.21
CA PHE A 13 -16.75 -3.03 -2.52
C PHE A 13 -16.32 -1.63 -2.06
N ASP A 14 -15.15 -1.14 -2.48
CA ASP A 14 -14.70 0.23 -2.28
C ASP A 14 -15.22 1.17 -3.39
N GLY A 15 -15.50 2.42 -3.02
CA GLY A 15 -15.87 3.50 -3.94
C GLY A 15 -14.86 4.64 -3.89
N PRO A 16 -14.99 5.66 -4.74
CA PRO A 16 -14.01 6.76 -4.82
C PRO A 16 -13.74 7.47 -3.48
N GLU A 17 -14.73 7.53 -2.61
CA GLU A 17 -14.65 8.21 -1.31
C GLU A 17 -14.10 7.31 -0.18
N CYS A 18 -13.81 6.03 -0.46
CA CYS A 18 -13.43 5.05 0.57
C CYS A 18 -12.22 5.51 1.38
N GLY A 19 -11.17 6.02 0.74
CA GLY A 19 -9.95 6.41 1.43
C GLY A 19 -10.17 7.51 2.46
N ARG A 20 -10.99 8.52 2.13
CA ARG A 20 -11.36 9.59 3.09
C ARG A 20 -12.17 9.02 4.25
N GLN A 21 -13.18 8.21 3.97
CA GLN A 21 -14.05 7.61 5.00
C GLN A 21 -13.26 6.70 5.95
N SER A 22 -12.40 5.85 5.39
CA SER A 22 -11.51 4.98 6.17
C SER A 22 -10.55 5.77 7.04
N ALA A 23 -9.95 6.85 6.51
CA ALA A 23 -9.07 7.70 7.30
C ALA A 23 -9.79 8.41 8.45
N GLU A 24 -11.01 8.91 8.23
CA GLU A 24 -11.86 9.50 9.27
C GLU A 24 -12.19 8.47 10.35
N TRP A 25 -12.62 7.28 9.95
CA TRP A 25 -12.93 6.19 10.87
C TRP A 25 -11.73 5.76 11.71
N LEU A 26 -10.54 5.61 11.11
CA LEU A 26 -9.31 5.27 11.85
C LEU A 26 -8.95 6.35 12.89
N LEU A 27 -9.20 7.63 12.59
CA LEU A 27 -9.00 8.73 13.54
C LEU A 27 -10.03 8.71 14.69
N GLU A 28 -11.26 8.29 14.42
CA GLU A 28 -12.33 8.13 15.43
C GLU A 28 -12.05 6.96 16.37
N VAL A 29 -11.59 5.83 15.83
CA VAL A 29 -11.15 4.66 16.61
C VAL A 29 -9.96 4.98 17.50
N GLY A 30 -9.16 5.99 17.16
CA GLY A 30 -7.99 6.41 17.92
C GLY A 30 -6.70 5.72 17.48
N VAL A 31 -6.58 5.38 16.19
CA VAL A 31 -5.34 4.85 15.62
C VAL A 31 -4.28 5.95 15.58
N ASP A 32 -3.09 5.65 16.11
CA ASP A 32 -2.02 6.64 16.21
C ASP A 32 -1.23 6.82 14.91
N LEU A 33 -1.04 5.73 14.17
CA LEU A 33 -0.34 5.69 12.89
C LEU A 33 -1.06 4.75 11.93
N ALA A 34 -1.24 5.18 10.69
CA ALA A 34 -1.82 4.37 9.63
C ALA A 34 -0.88 4.32 8.42
N SER A 35 -0.74 3.14 7.83
CA SER A 35 -0.09 2.92 6.53
C SER A 35 -1.13 2.37 5.58
N PHE A 36 -1.44 3.14 4.54
CA PHE A 36 -2.40 2.75 3.53
C PHE A 36 -1.68 2.07 2.37
N PHE A 37 -2.33 1.08 1.78
CA PHE A 37 -1.84 0.30 0.64
C PHE A 37 -2.99 0.10 -0.35
N ILE A 38 -2.66 -0.06 -1.63
CA ILE A 38 -3.60 -0.53 -2.65
C ILE A 38 -3.58 -2.06 -2.65
N VAL A 39 -4.76 -2.69 -2.76
CA VAL A 39 -4.87 -4.14 -2.93
C VAL A 39 -4.16 -4.56 -4.22
N THR A 40 -3.13 -5.38 -4.08
CA THR A 40 -2.32 -5.85 -5.20
C THR A 40 -2.33 -7.37 -5.22
N PRO A 41 -2.84 -8.01 -6.29
CA PRO A 41 -2.75 -9.46 -6.46
C PRO A 41 -1.29 -9.86 -6.71
N LEU A 42 -0.54 -10.16 -5.65
CA LEU A 42 0.85 -10.59 -5.78
C LEU A 42 0.96 -12.02 -6.34
N PRO A 43 1.92 -12.32 -7.25
CA PRO A 43 2.10 -13.66 -7.78
C PRO A 43 2.21 -14.73 -6.69
N GLY A 44 1.43 -15.81 -6.84
CA GLY A 44 1.38 -16.91 -5.87
C GLY A 44 0.38 -16.73 -4.72
N THR A 45 -0.37 -15.62 -4.67
CA THR A 45 -1.50 -15.47 -3.74
C THR A 45 -2.81 -15.95 -4.36
N GLU A 46 -3.77 -16.32 -3.52
CA GLU A 46 -5.12 -16.68 -3.96
C GLU A 46 -5.80 -15.54 -4.74
N ASP A 47 -5.57 -14.28 -4.33
CA ASP A 47 -6.09 -13.10 -5.03
C ASP A 47 -5.55 -13.00 -6.46
N HIS A 48 -4.29 -13.35 -6.68
CA HIS A 48 -3.69 -13.40 -8.01
C HIS A 48 -4.26 -14.52 -8.86
N ASP A 49 -4.48 -15.70 -8.29
CA ASP A 49 -5.09 -16.83 -8.99
C ASP A 49 -6.54 -16.56 -9.40
N LYS A 50 -7.28 -15.89 -8.52
CA LYS A 50 -8.62 -15.41 -8.81
C LYS A 50 -8.58 -14.35 -9.91
N ALA A 51 -7.71 -13.35 -9.78
CA ALA A 51 -7.60 -12.27 -10.77
C ALA A 51 -7.21 -12.81 -12.16
N LEU A 52 -6.34 -13.82 -12.22
CA LEU A 52 -5.99 -14.53 -13.44
C LEU A 52 -7.17 -15.29 -14.06
N ARG A 53 -7.89 -16.09 -13.26
CA ARG A 53 -9.07 -16.83 -13.75
C ARG A 53 -10.18 -15.92 -14.24
N GLU A 54 -10.35 -14.77 -13.60
CA GLU A 54 -11.34 -13.77 -13.96
C GLU A 54 -10.85 -12.82 -15.07
N GLY A 55 -9.58 -12.91 -15.50
CA GLY A 55 -9.00 -12.04 -16.52
C GLY A 55 -8.94 -10.56 -16.12
N THR A 56 -8.79 -10.27 -14.83
CA THR A 56 -8.83 -8.90 -14.28
C THR A 56 -7.46 -8.27 -14.11
N ILE A 57 -6.36 -8.98 -14.35
CA ILE A 57 -5.02 -8.37 -14.34
C ILE A 57 -4.91 -7.35 -15.48
N LEU A 58 -4.63 -6.10 -15.13
CA LEU A 58 -4.49 -4.97 -16.07
C LEU A 58 -3.02 -4.75 -16.44
N ASP A 59 -2.12 -4.91 -15.47
CA ASP A 59 -0.70 -4.61 -15.62
C ASP A 59 0.15 -5.85 -15.29
N TRP A 60 1.03 -6.20 -16.22
CA TRP A 60 1.96 -7.34 -16.11
C TRP A 60 3.39 -6.91 -15.79
N ASP A 61 3.66 -5.60 -15.71
CA ASP A 61 4.93 -5.10 -15.24
C ASP A 61 5.02 -5.28 -13.73
N PHE A 62 5.81 -6.29 -13.30
CA PHE A 62 6.01 -6.59 -11.89
C PHE A 62 6.69 -5.46 -11.11
N ASN A 63 7.26 -4.44 -11.76
CA ASN A 63 7.75 -3.25 -11.09
C ASN A 63 6.61 -2.40 -10.49
N ASN A 64 5.39 -2.51 -11.02
CA ASN A 64 4.22 -1.81 -10.51
C ASN A 64 3.49 -2.58 -9.38
N TYR A 65 3.98 -3.76 -9.00
CA TYR A 65 3.43 -4.58 -7.91
C TYR A 65 3.99 -4.13 -6.55
N ASP A 66 3.88 -2.83 -6.26
CA ASP A 66 4.47 -2.15 -5.10
C ASP A 66 3.46 -1.75 -4.01
N SER A 67 2.20 -2.20 -4.14
CA SER A 67 1.09 -1.83 -3.27
C SER A 67 0.76 -0.33 -3.23
N GLN A 68 1.22 0.42 -4.23
CA GLN A 68 0.85 1.82 -4.47
C GLN A 68 0.16 2.04 -5.81
N HIS A 69 0.28 1.09 -6.72
CA HIS A 69 -0.36 1.11 -8.02
C HIS A 69 -1.45 0.02 -8.09
N MET A 70 -2.52 0.34 -8.81
CA MET A 70 -3.57 -0.62 -9.11
C MET A 70 -3.15 -1.39 -10.36
N VAL A 71 -2.87 -2.70 -10.20
CA VAL A 71 -2.43 -3.60 -11.28
C VAL A 71 -3.56 -4.48 -11.81
N SER A 72 -4.76 -4.37 -11.24
CA SER A 72 -5.96 -5.10 -11.68
C SER A 72 -7.14 -4.18 -11.95
N HIS A 73 -8.13 -4.67 -12.69
CA HIS A 73 -9.35 -3.94 -13.02
C HIS A 73 -10.28 -3.89 -11.79
N HIS A 74 -10.57 -2.67 -11.32
CA HIS A 74 -11.53 -2.48 -10.24
C HIS A 74 -12.96 -2.43 -10.80
N PRO A 75 -13.95 -3.17 -10.23
CA PRO A 75 -15.29 -3.28 -10.80
C PRO A 75 -16.10 -1.98 -10.81
N ARG A 76 -15.74 -1.01 -9.94
CA ARG A 76 -16.53 0.23 -9.72
C ARG A 76 -15.72 1.51 -9.79
N MET A 77 -14.41 1.42 -10.07
CA MET A 77 -13.50 2.56 -10.08
C MET A 77 -12.51 2.44 -11.23
N THR A 78 -12.07 3.56 -11.77
CA THR A 78 -10.89 3.59 -12.63
C THR A 78 -9.62 3.50 -11.79
N THR A 79 -8.50 3.08 -12.38
CA THR A 79 -7.18 3.11 -11.73
C THR A 79 -6.86 4.47 -11.11
N ALA A 80 -7.19 5.56 -11.82
CA ALA A 80 -7.00 6.92 -11.32
C ALA A 80 -7.85 7.21 -10.07
N GLN A 81 -9.09 6.72 -10.01
CA GLN A 81 -9.95 6.85 -8.84
C GLN A 81 -9.42 6.07 -7.64
N VAL A 82 -8.90 4.85 -7.83
CA VAL A 82 -8.28 4.07 -6.74
C VAL A 82 -7.04 4.80 -6.19
N VAL A 83 -6.17 5.27 -7.08
CA VAL A 83 -4.98 6.04 -6.70
C VAL A 83 -5.37 7.35 -5.98
N GLN A 84 -6.45 8.00 -6.42
CA GLN A 84 -6.96 9.20 -5.75
C GLN A 84 -7.53 8.89 -4.37
N ALA A 85 -8.33 7.82 -4.22
CA ALA A 85 -8.85 7.38 -2.94
C ALA A 85 -7.71 7.06 -1.95
N TYR A 86 -6.70 6.32 -2.43
CA TYR A 86 -5.47 6.07 -1.68
C TYR A 86 -4.78 7.37 -1.24
N ARG A 87 -4.72 8.39 -2.12
CA ARG A 87 -4.16 9.71 -1.77
C ARG A 87 -4.98 10.46 -0.74
N ASP A 88 -6.30 10.43 -0.88
CA ASP A 88 -7.22 11.09 0.02
C ASP A 88 -7.16 10.47 1.43
N ALA A 89 -6.89 9.17 1.54
CA ALA A 89 -6.67 8.51 2.83
C ALA A 89 -5.47 9.12 3.57
N TYR A 90 -4.32 9.23 2.92
CA TYR A 90 -3.12 9.83 3.51
C TYR A 90 -3.31 11.33 3.82
N LEU A 91 -3.89 12.09 2.90
CA LEU A 91 -4.11 13.53 3.08
C LEU A 91 -5.11 13.84 4.21
N THR A 92 -6.11 12.98 4.39
CA THR A 92 -7.09 13.08 5.47
C THR A 92 -6.47 12.68 6.82
N PHE A 93 -5.84 11.50 6.89
CA PHE A 93 -5.28 10.99 8.15
C PHE A 93 -4.12 11.86 8.65
N TYR A 94 -3.22 12.27 7.76
CA TYR A 94 -2.09 13.16 8.04
C TYR A 94 -2.38 14.60 7.56
N SER A 95 -3.63 15.06 7.71
CA SER A 95 -3.95 16.48 7.53
C SER A 95 -3.20 17.32 8.58
N ALA A 96 -2.98 18.61 8.30
CA ALA A 96 -2.29 19.50 9.25
C ALA A 96 -3.02 19.56 10.60
N ARG A 97 -4.35 19.62 10.56
CA ARG A 97 -5.22 19.60 11.75
C ARG A 97 -5.08 18.29 12.53
N ASN A 98 -5.20 17.14 11.87
CA ASN A 98 -5.19 15.84 12.53
C ASN A 98 -3.80 15.48 13.05
N THR A 99 -2.76 15.89 12.33
CA THR A 99 -1.36 15.76 12.76
C THR A 99 -1.12 16.61 14.00
N MET A 100 -1.46 17.91 13.98
CA MET A 100 -1.30 18.78 15.15
C MET A 100 -2.06 18.25 16.37
N ARG A 101 -3.32 17.83 16.19
CA ARG A 101 -4.12 17.20 17.25
C ARG A 101 -3.39 16.01 17.86
N SER A 102 -2.91 15.09 17.02
CA SER A 102 -2.23 13.86 17.46
C SER A 102 -0.92 14.15 18.19
N LEU A 103 -0.12 15.11 17.71
CA LEU A 103 1.14 15.49 18.35
C LEU A 103 0.93 16.09 19.75
N LEU A 104 -0.16 16.85 19.94
CA LEU A 104 -0.52 17.41 21.25
C LEU A 104 -1.07 16.34 22.20
N THR A 105 -1.80 15.35 21.68
CA THR A 105 -2.43 14.30 22.52
C THR A 105 -1.49 13.17 22.92
N PHE A 106 -0.43 12.87 22.15
CA PHE A 106 0.52 11.80 22.48
C PHE A 106 1.24 12.00 23.82
N HIS A 107 1.37 13.24 24.30
CA HIS A 107 1.92 13.53 25.63
C HIS A 107 0.96 13.16 26.78
N GLY A 108 -0.32 12.93 26.51
CA GLY A 108 -1.33 12.56 27.51
C GLY A 108 -1.58 11.06 27.69
N VAL A 109 -1.08 10.19 26.80
CA VAL A 109 -1.39 8.74 26.85
C VAL A 109 -0.72 8.06 28.06
N PRO A 110 -1.47 7.46 29.01
CA PRO A 110 -0.88 6.77 30.15
C PRO A 110 -0.04 5.55 29.74
N GLY A 111 1.05 5.27 30.47
CA GLY A 111 1.85 4.06 30.29
C GLY A 111 2.81 4.07 29.09
N LEU A 112 2.89 5.16 28.31
CA LEU A 112 3.88 5.29 27.24
C LEU A 112 5.21 5.84 27.78
N SER A 113 6.32 5.14 27.48
CA SER A 113 7.67 5.62 27.79
C SER A 113 8.01 6.88 26.98
N TRP A 114 8.93 7.70 27.48
CA TRP A 114 9.40 8.89 26.75
C TRP A 114 9.96 8.53 25.36
N ALA A 115 10.73 7.45 25.28
CA ALA A 115 11.26 6.94 24.02
C ALA A 115 10.13 6.63 23.02
N ALA A 116 9.08 5.91 23.45
CA ALA A 116 7.94 5.58 22.59
C ALA A 116 7.20 6.85 22.10
N ARG A 117 6.98 7.82 23.00
CA ARG A 117 6.35 9.11 22.64
C ARG A 117 7.16 9.86 21.59
N SER A 118 8.48 9.96 21.80
CA SER A 118 9.38 10.64 20.87
C SER A 118 9.46 9.92 19.52
N ALA A 119 9.35 8.59 19.50
CA ALA A 119 9.34 7.80 18.27
C ALA A 119 8.05 8.04 17.47
N MET A 120 6.88 7.99 18.13
CA MET A 120 5.60 8.26 17.48
C MET A 120 5.50 9.67 16.94
N TRP A 121 5.98 10.66 17.69
CA TRP A 121 6.02 12.06 17.26
C TRP A 121 6.86 12.21 15.99
N ARG A 122 8.08 11.64 15.99
CA ARG A 122 8.97 11.65 14.81
C ARG A 122 8.35 10.92 13.62
N GLN A 123 7.72 9.77 13.84
CA GLN A 123 7.12 8.97 12.79
C GLN A 123 5.90 9.67 12.17
N ARG A 124 5.00 10.23 12.98
CA ARG A 124 3.86 11.02 12.49
C ARG A 124 4.32 12.25 11.71
N ALA A 125 5.32 12.98 12.22
CA ALA A 125 5.91 14.14 11.52
C ALA A 125 6.57 13.73 10.20
N TYR A 126 7.27 12.60 10.18
CA TYR A 126 7.87 12.06 8.98
C TYR A 126 6.83 11.63 7.95
N TYR A 127 5.74 10.97 8.35
CA TYR A 127 4.66 10.58 7.44
C TYR A 127 3.95 11.80 6.85
N PHE A 128 3.71 12.84 7.66
CA PHE A 128 3.19 14.13 7.21
C PHE A 128 4.08 14.79 6.14
N TYR A 129 5.40 14.80 6.36
CA TYR A 129 6.38 15.35 5.42
C TYR A 129 6.54 14.50 4.16
N SER A 130 6.77 13.20 4.31
CA SER A 130 7.10 12.27 3.22
C SER A 130 6.01 12.27 2.17
N TYR A 131 4.74 12.20 2.61
CA TYR A 131 3.62 12.15 1.69
C TYR A 131 3.48 13.46 0.88
N ARG A 132 3.69 14.60 1.53
CA ARG A 132 3.72 15.92 0.87
C ARG A 132 4.91 16.10 -0.07
N ALA A 133 6.02 15.43 0.22
CA ALA A 133 7.18 15.35 -0.66
C ALA A 133 6.99 14.36 -1.82
N GLY A 134 5.79 13.77 -1.97
CA GLY A 134 5.45 12.85 -3.05
C GLY A 134 6.03 11.44 -2.88
N ARG A 135 6.37 11.04 -1.65
CA ARG A 135 7.00 9.74 -1.36
C ARG A 135 6.18 8.94 -0.36
N HIS A 136 6.04 7.63 -0.61
CA HIS A 136 5.47 6.72 0.38
C HIS A 136 6.35 6.72 1.64
N PRO A 137 5.79 6.92 2.84
CA PRO A 137 6.57 6.93 4.08
C PRO A 137 7.34 5.63 4.36
N MET A 138 6.87 4.50 3.83
CA MET A 138 7.54 3.20 4.02
C MET A 138 8.52 2.79 2.91
N LEU A 139 8.50 3.44 1.74
CA LEU A 139 9.42 3.11 0.65
C LEU A 139 10.60 4.09 0.55
N GLY A 140 10.48 5.22 1.26
CA GLY A 140 11.49 6.27 1.28
C GLY A 140 12.23 6.36 2.61
N GLY A 141 13.31 7.12 2.58
CA GLY A 141 13.87 7.76 3.76
C GLY A 141 13.76 9.28 3.62
N ILE A 142 14.27 10.02 4.59
CA ILE A 142 14.37 11.49 4.47
C ILE A 142 15.35 11.86 3.33
N TRP A 143 16.37 11.04 3.11
CA TRP A 143 17.34 11.20 2.02
C TRP A 143 17.48 9.89 1.23
N GLN A 144 17.46 9.98 -0.10
CA GLN A 144 17.81 8.85 -0.96
C GLN A 144 19.33 8.72 -1.04
N ARG A 145 19.88 7.63 -0.52
CA ARG A 145 21.28 7.26 -0.73
C ARG A 145 21.41 6.58 -2.09
N ARG A 146 22.11 7.20 -3.03
CA ARG A 146 22.42 6.59 -4.33
C ARG A 146 23.61 5.65 -4.15
N LEU A 147 23.36 4.35 -4.17
CA LEU A 147 24.39 3.31 -4.11
C LEU A 147 24.43 2.60 -5.47
N PRO A 148 25.41 2.91 -6.35
CA PRO A 148 25.50 2.31 -7.68
C PRO A 148 25.57 0.77 -7.63
N ALA A 149 26.26 0.22 -6.63
CA ALA A 149 26.40 -1.22 -6.42
C ALA A 149 25.11 -1.91 -5.91
N ALA A 150 24.11 -1.14 -5.47
CA ALA A 150 22.82 -1.68 -5.00
C ALA A 150 21.71 -1.54 -6.06
N ARG A 151 22.04 -1.15 -7.30
CA ARG A 151 21.07 -1.19 -8.40
C ARG A 151 20.70 -2.63 -8.66
N ARG A 152 19.40 -2.92 -8.69
CA ARG A 152 18.90 -4.22 -9.16
C ARG A 152 19.31 -4.40 -10.61
N GLU A 153 19.66 -5.64 -10.98
CA GLU A 153 19.70 -6.03 -12.38
C GLU A 153 18.32 -5.80 -13.00
N VAL A 154 18.31 -5.23 -14.20
CA VAL A 154 17.08 -5.02 -14.95
C VAL A 154 16.73 -6.37 -15.56
N LEU A 155 15.73 -7.04 -14.98
CA LEU A 155 15.14 -8.24 -15.56
C LEU A 155 14.14 -7.81 -16.63
N THR A 156 14.11 -8.55 -17.74
CA THR A 156 13.07 -8.40 -18.76
C THR A 156 11.74 -8.96 -18.25
N ASP A 157 10.62 -8.53 -18.84
CA ASP A 157 9.28 -9.02 -18.45
C ASP A 157 9.15 -10.53 -18.62
N GLU A 158 9.79 -11.12 -19.65
CA GLU A 158 9.83 -12.57 -19.87
C GLU A 158 10.59 -13.30 -18.76
N GLU A 159 11.77 -12.80 -18.37
CA GLU A 159 12.56 -13.38 -17.28
C GLU A 159 11.83 -13.25 -15.94
N ALA A 160 11.21 -12.10 -15.68
CA ALA A 160 10.41 -11.86 -14.49
C ALA A 160 9.21 -12.81 -14.43
N ARG A 161 8.48 -13.01 -15.54
CA ARG A 161 7.41 -14.03 -15.63
C ARG A 161 7.94 -15.42 -15.34
N GLY A 162 9.10 -15.79 -15.89
CA GLY A 162 9.77 -17.05 -15.60
C GLY A 162 10.08 -17.22 -14.11
N HIS A 163 10.57 -16.17 -13.44
CA HIS A 163 10.88 -16.20 -12.01
C HIS A 163 9.65 -16.26 -11.11
N TYR A 164 8.64 -15.42 -11.38
CA TYR A 164 7.47 -15.28 -10.50
C TYR A 164 6.38 -16.32 -10.80
N LEU A 165 6.27 -16.80 -12.03
CA LEU A 165 5.21 -17.71 -12.49
C LEU A 165 5.75 -19.09 -12.93
N GLY A 166 7.06 -19.26 -13.08
CA GLY A 166 7.66 -20.51 -13.59
C GLY A 166 7.54 -21.72 -12.66
N GLY A 167 7.25 -21.51 -11.37
CA GLY A 167 6.89 -22.58 -10.43
C GLY A 167 5.50 -23.19 -10.70
N GLY A 168 4.72 -22.58 -11.59
CA GLY A 168 3.29 -22.84 -11.74
C GLY A 168 2.48 -22.11 -10.66
N ILE A 169 1.25 -21.76 -11.02
CA ILE A 169 0.28 -21.17 -10.10
C ILE A 169 -0.21 -22.26 -9.14
N VAL A 170 0.03 -22.09 -7.84
CA VAL A 170 -0.40 -23.04 -6.80
C VAL A 170 -1.82 -22.69 -6.36
N SER A 171 -2.81 -23.15 -7.13
CA SER A 171 -4.21 -23.16 -6.68
C SER A 171 -4.35 -24.03 -5.42
N ALA A 172 -5.31 -23.69 -4.55
CA ALA A 172 -5.69 -24.47 -3.36
C ALA A 172 -6.04 -25.94 -3.65
N GLU A 173 -6.38 -26.27 -4.90
CA GLU A 173 -6.71 -27.64 -5.34
C GLU A 173 -5.51 -28.38 -5.96
N GLY A 174 -4.35 -27.74 -6.08
CA GLY A 174 -3.14 -28.36 -6.63
C GLY A 174 -3.34 -28.93 -8.04
N VAL A 175 -3.31 -28.07 -9.07
CA VAL A 175 -2.63 -28.31 -10.36
C VAL A 175 -2.89 -27.17 -11.37
N ARG A 176 -1.76 -26.60 -11.81
CA ARG A 176 -1.40 -25.93 -13.09
C ARG A 176 -2.53 -25.38 -13.97
N LEU A 177 -2.75 -24.07 -13.88
CA LEU A 177 -3.20 -23.26 -15.01
C LEU A 177 -1.98 -22.94 -15.88
N GLY A 178 -1.97 -23.42 -17.11
CA GLY A 178 -1.06 -22.92 -18.14
C GLY A 178 -1.33 -21.43 -18.35
N LEU A 179 -0.27 -20.63 -18.47
CA LEU A 179 -0.37 -19.22 -18.84
C LEU A 179 -1.21 -19.13 -20.13
N PRO A 180 -2.20 -18.23 -20.22
CA PRO A 180 -2.88 -18.01 -21.48
C PRO A 180 -1.83 -17.61 -22.52
N ALA A 181 -1.73 -18.41 -23.57
CA ALA A 181 -0.93 -18.07 -24.73
C ALA A 181 -1.48 -16.76 -25.31
N GLU A 182 -0.56 -15.88 -25.66
CA GLU A 182 -0.78 -14.53 -26.18
C GLU A 182 -1.92 -14.45 -27.21
N ALA A 183 -2.75 -13.42 -27.07
CA ALA A 183 -3.62 -12.91 -28.12
C ALA A 183 -3.42 -11.39 -28.21
#